data_AF-A0A379U017-F1
#
_entry.id   AF-A0A379U017-F1
#
_cell.length_a   1.000
_cell.length_b   1.000
_cell.length_c   1.000
_cell.angle_alpha   90.00
_cell.angle_beta   90.00
_cell.angle_gamma   90.00
#
_symmetry.space_group_name_H-M   'P 1'
#
loop_
_entity.id
_entity.type
_entity.pdbx_description
1 polymer ?
#
loop_
_entity_poly.entity_id
_entity_poly.type
_entity_poly.pdbx_seq_one_letter_code
_entity_poly.pdbx_strand_id
1 'polypeptide(L)'
;MNAVFDAWVKEDVGSIYIREFDSLLGTWMGYPASTCVQATTCGQALIIETNGDIYSCDHYVYPAYLLGNIANTSLVKLATSRQQQRFGMQNRKN
;
A
#
# COMPACT_ATOMS: atom_id res chain seq x y z
N MET A 1 -18.34 -6.70 -19.74
CA MET A 1 -17.28 -5.70 -19.52
C MET A 1 -15.96 -6.33 -19.03
N ASN A 2 -15.77 -7.65 -19.15
CA ASN A 2 -14.61 -8.37 -18.60
C ASN A 2 -13.68 -8.98 -19.68
N ALA A 3 -14.00 -8.81 -20.96
CA ALA A 3 -13.33 -9.50 -22.07
C ALA A 3 -11.80 -9.31 -22.08
N VAL A 4 -11.31 -8.13 -21.68
CA VAL A 4 -9.87 -7.85 -21.61
C VAL A 4 -9.20 -8.64 -20.47
N PHE A 5 -9.85 -8.69 -19.31
CA PHE A 5 -9.36 -9.50 -18.19
C PHE A 5 -9.40 -10.99 -18.52
N ASP A 6 -10.50 -11.46 -19.14
CA ASP A 6 -10.66 -12.86 -19.52
C ASP A 6 -9.62 -13.31 -20.56
N ALA A 7 -9.25 -12.43 -21.51
CA ALA A 7 -8.18 -12.70 -22.47
C ALA A 7 -6.82 -12.77 -21.77
N TRP A 8 -6.52 -11.80 -20.91
CA TRP A 8 -5.26 -11.75 -20.17
C TRP A 8 -5.08 -12.98 -19.26
N VAL A 9 -6.12 -13.40 -18.52
CA VAL A 9 -6.07 -14.59 -17.66
C VAL A 9 -5.73 -15.86 -18.45
N LYS A 10 -6.20 -15.98 -19.69
CA LYS A 10 -6.03 -17.18 -20.51
C LYS A 10 -4.68 -17.25 -21.21
N GLU A 11 -4.21 -16.13 -21.73
CA GLU A 11 -3.08 -16.11 -22.68
C GLU A 11 -1.81 -15.48 -22.09
N ASP A 12 -1.94 -14.60 -21.10
CA ASP A 12 -0.89 -13.64 -20.76
C ASP A 12 -0.33 -13.77 -19.33
N VAL A 13 -0.93 -14.61 -18.48
CA VAL A 13 -0.45 -14.84 -17.10
C VAL A 13 0.98 -15.36 -17.12
N GLY A 14 1.90 -14.61 -16.52
CA GLY A 14 3.33 -14.93 -16.45
C GLY A 14 4.18 -14.37 -17.60
N SER A 15 3.57 -13.71 -18.60
CA SER A 15 4.27 -13.09 -19.73
C SER A 15 3.99 -11.59 -19.87
N ILE A 16 2.75 -11.14 -19.62
CA ILE A 16 2.36 -9.72 -19.59
C ILE A 16 1.83 -9.39 -18.20
N TYR A 17 2.35 -8.33 -17.60
CA TYR A 17 2.03 -7.92 -16.24
C TYR A 17 1.22 -6.63 -16.25
N ILE A 18 -0.06 -6.74 -15.88
CA ILE A 18 -0.98 -5.61 -15.74
C ILE A 18 -1.27 -5.49 -14.26
N ARG A 19 -0.67 -4.48 -13.61
CA ARG A 19 -0.70 -4.27 -12.14
C ARG A 19 -2.06 -4.52 -11.50
N GLU A 20 -3.12 -3.95 -12.08
CA GLU A 20 -4.47 -4.09 -11.55
C GLU A 20 -5.00 -5.53 -11.69
N PHE A 21 -4.72 -6.20 -12.80
CA PHE A 21 -5.15 -7.58 -13.01
C PHE A 21 -4.37 -8.54 -12.13
N ASP A 22 -3.06 -8.34 -12.00
CA ASP A 22 -2.20 -9.12 -11.11
C ASP A 22 -2.66 -8.99 -9.64
N SER A 23 -2.94 -7.77 -9.19
CA SER A 23 -3.41 -7.52 -7.83
C SER A 23 -4.80 -8.11 -7.57
N LEU A 24 -5.72 -7.98 -8.53
CA LEU A 24 -7.06 -8.58 -8.46
C LEU A 24 -7.00 -10.11 -8.45
N LEU A 25 -6.17 -10.71 -9.31
CA LEU A 25 -5.99 -12.16 -9.33
C LEU A 25 -5.37 -12.66 -8.01
N GLY A 26 -4.33 -12.00 -7.50
CA GLY A 26 -3.69 -12.34 -6.24
C GLY A 26 -4.67 -12.29 -5.06
N THR A 27 -5.45 -11.21 -4.96
CA THR A 27 -6.48 -11.05 -3.92
C THR A 27 -7.61 -12.07 -4.04
N TRP A 28 -8.05 -12.38 -5.26
CA TRP A 28 -9.02 -13.46 -5.51
C TRP A 28 -8.49 -14.83 -5.08
N MET A 29 -7.19 -15.08 -5.23
CA MET A 29 -6.52 -16.30 -4.76
C MET A 29 -6.22 -16.32 -3.25
N GLY A 30 -6.59 -15.27 -2.51
CA GLY A 30 -6.36 -15.17 -1.06
C GLY A 30 -4.98 -14.62 -0.65
N TYR A 31 -4.18 -14.13 -1.61
CA TYR A 31 -2.96 -13.39 -1.31
C TYR A 31 -3.27 -11.92 -0.97
N PRO A 32 -2.38 -11.22 -0.24
CA PRO A 32 -2.52 -9.78 -0.05
C PRO A 32 -2.51 -9.02 -1.38
N ALA A 33 -3.22 -7.90 -1.44
CA ALA A 33 -3.16 -6.99 -2.58
C ALA A 33 -1.73 -6.48 -2.78
N SER A 34 -1.26 -6.47 -4.04
CA SER A 34 0.03 -5.92 -4.40
C SER A 34 0.00 -4.40 -4.54
N THR A 35 -1.17 -3.82 -4.83
CA THR A 35 -1.38 -2.37 -4.85
C THR A 35 -2.04 -1.89 -3.55
N CYS A 36 -1.49 -0.85 -2.93
CA CYS A 36 -1.96 -0.34 -1.64
C CYS A 36 -3.45 0.07 -1.65
N VAL A 37 -3.96 0.59 -2.77
CA VAL A 37 -5.37 1.00 -2.88
C VAL A 37 -6.35 -0.18 -2.86
N GLN A 38 -5.88 -1.39 -3.14
CA GLN A 38 -6.68 -2.61 -3.07
C GLN A 38 -6.48 -3.36 -1.73
N ALA A 39 -5.54 -2.93 -0.90
CA ALA A 39 -5.32 -3.53 0.41
C ALA A 39 -6.47 -3.24 1.37
N THR A 40 -6.80 -4.20 2.23
CA THR A 40 -7.85 -4.08 3.25
C THR A 40 -7.54 -2.98 4.27
N THR A 41 -6.27 -2.74 4.59
CA THR A 41 -5.81 -1.72 5.55
C THR A 41 -4.72 -0.85 4.95
N CYS A 42 -4.71 0.43 5.32
CA CYS A 42 -3.65 1.37 4.94
C CYS A 42 -2.37 1.15 5.78
N GLY A 43 -1.33 1.95 5.48
CA GLY A 43 -0.18 2.14 6.36
C GLY A 43 1.10 1.35 6.01
N GLN A 44 1.10 0.63 4.89
CA GLN A 44 2.31 -0.05 4.39
C GLN A 44 3.11 0.81 3.39
N ALA A 45 2.49 1.82 2.78
CA ALA A 45 3.11 2.71 1.80
C ALA A 45 3.47 4.07 2.45
N LEU A 46 4.49 4.07 3.32
CA LEU A 46 5.02 5.29 3.93
C LEU A 46 5.71 6.17 2.87
N ILE A 47 5.76 7.47 3.13
CA ILE A 47 6.50 8.44 2.29
C ILE A 47 7.58 9.13 3.12
N ILE A 48 8.70 9.44 2.48
CA ILE A 48 9.80 10.24 3.02
C ILE A 48 9.94 11.54 2.24
N GLU A 49 9.95 12.66 2.94
CA GLU A 49 10.23 13.97 2.37
C GLU A 49 11.74 14.23 2.29
N THR A 50 12.13 15.22 1.48
CA THR A 50 13.56 15.54 1.24
C THR A 50 14.33 15.93 2.51
N ASN A 51 13.63 16.42 3.54
CA ASN A 51 14.21 16.74 4.85
C ASN A 51 14.33 15.53 5.79
N GLY A 52 13.92 14.34 5.34
CA GLY A 52 13.94 13.10 6.10
C GLY A 52 12.67 12.82 6.92
N ASP A 53 11.66 13.69 6.87
CA ASP A 53 10.39 13.47 7.56
C ASP A 53 9.64 12.29 6.94
N ILE A 54 9.08 11.43 7.79
CA ILE A 54 8.33 10.24 7.41
C ILE A 54 6.87 10.47 7.75
N TYR A 55 5.99 10.29 6.76
CA TYR A 55 4.54 10.37 6.92
C TYR A 55 3.87 9.02 6.66
N SER A 56 2.64 8.87 7.16
CA SER A 56 1.87 7.63 7.07
C SER A 56 1.58 7.15 5.64
N CYS A 57 1.42 8.06 4.68
CA CYS A 57 1.09 7.82 3.27
C CYS A 57 1.28 9.12 2.47
N ASP A 58 1.55 9.01 1.18
CA ASP A 58 1.65 10.11 0.20
C ASP A 58 0.36 10.95 0.08
N HIS A 59 -0.81 10.37 0.38
CA HIS A 59 -2.08 11.12 0.45
C HIS A 59 -2.29 11.85 1.79
N TYR A 60 -1.38 11.69 2.76
CA TYR A 60 -1.52 12.18 4.13
C TYR A 60 -0.25 12.92 4.59
N VAL A 61 0.29 13.80 3.75
CA VAL A 61 1.48 14.61 4.06
C VAL A 61 1.08 15.89 4.81
N TYR A 62 0.56 15.71 6.02
CA TYR A 62 0.16 16.80 6.92
C TYR A 62 0.73 16.55 8.33
N PRO A 63 0.90 17.61 9.16
CA PRO A 63 1.49 17.46 10.50
C PRO A 63 0.83 16.40 11.39
N ALA A 64 -0.48 16.16 11.24
CA ALA A 64 -1.21 15.15 11.98
C ALA A 64 -0.77 13.69 11.69
N TYR A 65 -0.11 13.46 10.56
CA TYR A 65 0.32 12.14 10.08
C TYR A 65 1.86 12.03 9.99
N LEU A 66 2.59 13.02 10.51
CA LEU A 66 4.03 12.93 10.69
C LEU A 66 4.34 11.85 11.73
N LEU A 67 5.15 10.86 11.34
CA LEU A 67 5.60 9.79 12.24
C LEU A 67 6.91 10.15 12.94
N GLY A 68 7.75 10.97 12.29
CA GLY A 68 9.06 11.40 12.79
C GLY A 68 10.03 11.64 11.66
N ASN A 69 11.32 11.73 11.97
CA ASN A 69 12.38 11.94 10.98
C ASN A 69 13.37 10.77 10.98
N ILE A 70 13.74 10.29 9.79
CA ILE A 70 14.59 9.10 9.61
C ILE A 70 15.99 9.25 10.19
N ALA A 71 16.51 10.49 10.31
CA ALA A 71 17.81 10.75 10.90
C ALA A 71 17.83 10.50 12.41
N ASN A 72 16.67 10.61 13.07
CA ASN A 72 16.54 10.53 14.53
C ASN A 72 15.92 9.22 15.01
N THR A 73 15.08 8.59 14.18
CA THR A 73 14.36 7.36 14.52
C THR A 73 14.43 6.37 13.38
N SER A 74 14.80 5.12 13.68
CA SER A 74 14.86 4.05 12.68
C SER A 74 13.51 3.87 11.96
N LEU A 75 13.53 3.64 10.65
CA LEU A 75 12.33 3.40 9.85
C LEU A 75 11.43 2.31 10.42
N VAL A 76 11.99 1.21 10.93
CA VAL A 76 11.22 0.11 11.55
C VAL A 76 10.35 0.64 12.69
N LYS A 77 10.91 1.42 13.62
CA LYS A 77 10.15 2.01 14.74
C LYS A 77 9.03 2.94 14.26
N LEU A 78 9.26 3.70 13.19
CA LEU A 78 8.27 4.60 12.61
C LEU A 78 7.14 3.80 11.95
N ALA A 79 7.49 2.82 11.12
CA ALA A 79 6.56 1.96 10.39
C ALA A 79 5.73 1.05 11.30
N THR A 80 6.28 0.61 12.44
CA THR A 80 5.56 -0.21 13.42
C THR A 80 5.03 0.60 14.61
N SER A 81 5.03 1.93 14.53
CA SER A 81 4.58 2.79 15.62
C SER A 81 3.08 2.60 15.89
N ARG A 82 2.65 2.87 17.13
CA ARG A 82 1.22 2.83 17.48
C ARG A 82 0.40 3.81 16.64
N GLN A 83 0.97 4.95 16.26
CA GLN A 83 0.33 5.92 15.37
C GLN A 83 0.09 5.31 13.99
N GLN A 84 1.11 4.67 13.41
CA GLN A 84 1.00 4.05 12.09
C GLN A 84 0.02 2.86 12.07
N GLN A 85 0.03 2.03 13.12
CA GLN A 85 -0.94 0.94 13.27
C GLN A 85 -2.38 1.46 13.37
N ARG A 86 -2.60 2.56 14.12
CA ARG A 86 -3.91 3.22 14.22
C ARG A 86 -4.36 3.79 12.88
N PHE A 87 -3.47 4.46 12.16
CA PHE A 87 -3.74 4.98 10.82
C PHE A 87 -4.19 3.87 9.86
N GLY A 88 -3.51 2.72 9.87
CA GLY A 88 -3.87 1.58 9.04
C GLY A 88 -5.23 0.98 9.35
N MET A 89 -5.55 0.85 10.64
CA MET A 89 -6.82 0.27 11.12
C MET A 89 -8.02 1.20 10.94
N GLN A 90 -7.85 2.52 11.10
CA GLN A 90 -8.93 3.50 10.92
C GLN A 90 -9.39 3.59 9.47
N ASN A 91 -8.48 3.38 8.52
CA ASN A 91 -8.76 3.42 7.09
C ASN A 91 -8.96 2.02 6.50
N ARG A 92 -9.52 1.09 7.30
CA ARG A 92 -9.83 -0.26 6.85
C ARG A 92 -11.02 -0.23 5.89
N LYS A 93 -10.87 -0.86 4.72
CA LYS A 93 -11.93 -1.03 3.72
C LYS A 93 -12.74 -2.28 4.03
N ASN A 94 -14.07 -2.18 3.90
CA ASN A 94 -15.02 -3.28 4.09
C ASN A 94 -15.10 -4.17 2.86
#